data_AF-A0A3C1H1G9-F1
#
_entry.id   AF-A0A3C1H1G9-F1
#
_cell.length_a   1.000
_cell.length_b   1.000
_cell.length_c   1.000
_cell.angle_alpha   90.00
_cell.angle_beta   90.00
_cell.angle_gamma   90.00
#
_symmetry.space_group_name_H-M   'P 1'
#
loop_
_entity.id
_entity.type
_entity.pdbx_description
1 polymer ?
#
loop_
_entity_poly.entity_id
_entity_poly.type
_entity_poly.pdbx_seq_one_letter_code
_entity_poly.pdbx_strand_id
1 'polypeptide(L)'
;MTTMEVVHDMGLGINLGNTFEATAGSLSGGVRSYETSWGSPEITQEIIQGYKNEGFGVLRVPVAWSNMMEADYTIYPEYLSRVHEVVRWALDAGLYVILNIHWDGG
;
A
#
# COMPACT_ATOMS: atom_id res chain seq x y z
N MET A 1 8.74 20.16 11.36
CA MET A 1 9.76 19.47 10.56
C MET A 1 9.80 20.07 9.17
N THR A 2 11.00 20.34 8.64
CA THR A 2 11.24 20.63 7.23
C THR A 2 11.21 19.34 6.41
N THR A 3 11.16 19.43 5.08
CA THR A 3 11.25 18.26 4.19
C THR A 3 12.51 17.44 4.46
N MET A 4 13.65 18.10 4.68
CA MET A 4 14.92 17.41 4.97
C MET A 4 14.89 16.69 6.32
N GLU A 5 14.29 17.31 7.34
CA GLU A 5 14.11 16.69 8.66
C GLU A 5 13.20 15.47 8.57
N VAL A 6 12.10 15.53 7.81
CA VAL A 6 11.21 14.37 7.61
C VAL A 6 11.95 13.22 6.93
N VAL A 7 12.69 13.50 5.84
CA VAL A 7 13.47 12.46 5.13
C VAL A 7 14.54 11.85 6.02
N HIS A 8 15.20 12.66 6.85
CA HIS A 8 16.17 12.15 7.82
C HIS A 8 15.52 11.25 8.87
N ASP A 9 14.35 11.64 9.38
CA ASP A 9 13.60 10.89 10.41
C ASP A 9 13.00 9.57 9.88
N MET A 10 12.68 9.50 8.58
CA MET A 10 12.19 8.27 7.92
C MET A 10 13.15 7.08 8.03
N GLY A 11 14.46 7.30 8.13
CA GLY A 11 15.45 6.24 8.28
C GLY A 11 15.42 5.20 7.15
N LEU A 12 15.43 3.92 7.52
CA LEU A 12 15.39 2.80 6.56
C LEU A 12 13.98 2.59 6.01
N GLY A 13 13.88 2.44 4.69
CA GLY A 13 12.61 2.23 4.00
C GLY A 13 12.44 0.83 3.42
N ILE A 14 11.18 0.38 3.37
CA ILE A 14 10.75 -0.84 2.68
C ILE A 14 9.53 -0.56 1.78
N ASN A 15 9.42 -1.31 0.70
CA ASN A 15 8.25 -1.27 -0.19
C ASN A 15 7.34 -2.45 0.09
N LEU A 16 6.03 -2.18 0.20
CA LEU A 16 4.98 -3.20 0.15
C LEU A 16 4.72 -3.61 -1.30
N GLY A 17 5.71 -4.25 -1.91
CA GLY A 17 5.72 -4.55 -3.34
C GLY A 17 4.87 -5.76 -3.73
N ASN A 18 4.48 -5.79 -5.01
CA ASN A 18 3.66 -6.80 -5.65
C ASN A 18 2.33 -7.06 -4.92
N THR A 19 1.77 -6.03 -4.29
CA THR A 19 0.56 -6.09 -3.46
C THR A 19 -0.53 -5.22 -4.08
N PHE A 20 -0.58 -3.93 -3.77
CA PHE A 20 -1.66 -3.07 -4.26
C PHE A 20 -1.42 -2.55 -5.68
N GLU A 21 -0.20 -2.64 -6.19
CA GLU A 21 0.11 -2.37 -7.59
C GLU A 21 -0.09 -3.58 -8.51
N ALA A 22 -0.38 -4.77 -7.95
CA ALA A 22 -0.51 -5.99 -8.73
C ALA A 22 -1.81 -5.97 -9.56
N THR A 23 -1.71 -6.27 -10.85
CA THR A 23 -2.80 -6.02 -11.82
C THR A 23 -3.36 -7.26 -12.50
N ALA A 24 -2.91 -8.45 -12.10
CA ALA A 24 -3.41 -9.73 -12.63
C ALA A 24 -4.68 -10.23 -11.92
N GLY A 25 -5.38 -9.36 -11.19
CA GLY A 25 -6.64 -9.65 -10.50
C GLY A 25 -7.88 -9.47 -11.38
N SER A 26 -9.06 -9.61 -10.76
CA SER A 26 -10.35 -9.39 -11.42
C SER A 26 -11.35 -8.72 -10.49
N LEU A 27 -12.20 -7.84 -11.03
CA LEU A 27 -13.27 -7.18 -10.26
C LEU A 27 -14.22 -8.19 -9.58
N SER A 28 -14.53 -9.30 -10.23
CA SER A 28 -15.38 -10.37 -9.66
C SER A 28 -14.76 -11.05 -8.44
N GLY A 29 -13.43 -11.04 -8.32
CA GLY A 29 -12.70 -11.56 -7.17
C GLY A 29 -12.50 -10.53 -6.05
N GLY A 30 -12.96 -9.29 -6.24
CA GLY A 30 -12.82 -8.19 -5.30
C GLY A 30 -11.37 -7.77 -5.05
N VAL A 31 -11.16 -6.98 -4.00
CA VAL A 31 -9.86 -6.37 -3.67
C VAL A 31 -8.74 -7.42 -3.52
N ARG A 32 -9.02 -8.52 -2.81
CA ARG A 32 -8.03 -9.58 -2.54
C ARG A 32 -7.55 -10.28 -3.81
N SER A 33 -8.38 -10.31 -4.85
CA SER A 33 -7.97 -10.84 -6.15
C SER A 33 -6.85 -10.03 -6.78
N TYR A 34 -6.77 -8.72 -6.53
CA TYR A 34 -5.66 -7.88 -6.98
C TYR A 34 -4.49 -7.96 -6.01
N GLU A 35 -4.76 -7.79 -4.70
CA GLU A 35 -3.75 -7.73 -3.63
C GLU A 35 -2.76 -8.92 -3.62
N THR A 36 -3.24 -10.10 -4.02
CA THR A 36 -2.45 -11.35 -4.02
C THR A 36 -2.04 -11.82 -5.42
N SER A 37 -2.40 -11.07 -6.48
CA SER A 37 -2.31 -11.54 -7.87
C SER A 37 -0.88 -11.78 -8.37
N TRP A 38 0.13 -11.17 -7.73
CA TRP A 38 1.55 -11.36 -8.04
C TRP A 38 2.31 -12.13 -6.94
N GLY A 39 1.59 -12.92 -6.13
CA GLY A 39 2.18 -13.88 -5.19
C GLY A 39 2.46 -13.32 -3.79
N SER A 40 2.19 -12.05 -3.53
CA SER A 40 2.19 -11.51 -2.16
C SER A 40 1.06 -12.13 -1.33
N PRO A 41 1.26 -12.34 -0.02
CA PRO A 41 0.19 -12.74 0.88
C PRO A 41 -0.82 -11.60 1.05
N GLU A 42 -1.99 -11.91 1.60
CA GLU A 42 -2.86 -10.87 2.14
C GLU A 42 -2.14 -10.17 3.30
N ILE A 43 -2.10 -8.84 3.26
CA ILE A 43 -1.38 -8.05 4.25
C ILE A 43 -2.15 -8.03 5.57
N THR A 44 -1.45 -8.26 6.66
CA THR A 44 -2.03 -8.21 8.00
C THR A 44 -1.33 -7.15 8.85
N GLN A 45 -1.97 -6.74 9.94
CA GLN A 45 -1.39 -5.79 10.89
C GLN A 45 -0.07 -6.33 11.48
N GLU A 46 0.02 -7.65 11.71
CA GLU A 46 1.23 -8.30 12.23
C GLU A 46 2.40 -8.20 11.26
N ILE A 47 2.16 -8.31 9.95
CA ILE A 47 3.20 -8.11 8.92
C ILE A 47 3.75 -6.68 9.01
N ILE A 48 2.85 -5.69 9.09
CA ILE A 48 3.24 -4.28 9.17
C ILE A 48 4.00 -3.98 10.48
N GLN A 49 3.53 -4.52 11.60
CA GLN A 49 4.24 -4.41 12.88
C GLN A 49 5.60 -5.10 12.84
N GLY A 50 5.71 -6.22 12.12
CA GLY A 50 6.97 -6.91 11.85
C GLY A 50 7.99 -5.98 11.19
N TYR A 51 7.61 -5.23 10.16
CA TYR A 51 8.50 -4.25 9.53
C TYR A 51 9.00 -3.19 10.53
N LYS A 52 8.12 -2.66 11.38
CA LYS A 52 8.55 -1.73 12.42
C LYS A 52 9.56 -2.36 13.38
N ASN A 53 9.29 -3.59 13.82
CA ASN A 53 10.13 -4.31 14.77
C ASN A 53 11.53 -4.65 14.20
N GLU A 54 11.64 -4.83 12.89
CA GLU A 54 12.90 -5.02 12.17
C GLU A 54 13.67 -3.70 11.92
N GLY A 55 13.14 -2.56 12.37
CA GLY A 55 13.83 -1.26 12.35
C GLY A 55 13.54 -0.37 11.14
N PHE A 56 12.57 -0.71 10.30
CA PHE A 56 12.12 0.21 9.25
C PHE A 56 11.42 1.43 9.87
N GLY A 57 11.64 2.60 9.27
CA GLY A 57 11.02 3.87 9.66
C GLY A 57 10.00 4.37 8.64
N VAL A 58 10.03 3.87 7.40
CA VAL A 58 9.08 4.25 6.34
C VAL A 58 8.63 3.05 5.51
N LEU A 59 7.33 2.97 5.25
CA LEU A 59 6.71 2.01 4.34
C LEU A 59 6.23 2.75 3.08
N ARG A 60 6.73 2.36 1.91
CA ARG A 60 6.15 2.79 0.63
C ARG A 60 5.07 1.79 0.22
N VAL A 61 3.87 2.29 -0.06
CA VAL A 61 2.69 1.53 -0.49
C VAL A 61 2.40 1.87 -1.96
N PRO A 62 2.93 1.09 -2.92
CA PRO A 62 2.60 1.23 -4.34
C PRO A 62 1.18 0.75 -4.64
N VAL A 63 0.40 1.56 -5.33
CA VAL A 63 -1.01 1.26 -5.66
C VAL A 63 -1.28 1.48 -7.14
N ALA A 64 -2.00 0.55 -7.75
CA ALA A 64 -2.58 0.66 -9.09
C ALA A 64 -4.06 1.00 -8.94
N TRP A 65 -4.41 2.28 -8.92
CA TRP A 65 -5.78 2.74 -8.67
C TRP A 65 -6.74 2.31 -9.79
N SER A 66 -6.23 2.20 -11.02
CA SER A 66 -6.95 1.70 -12.18
C SER A 66 -7.48 0.28 -12.05
N ASN A 67 -6.98 -0.52 -11.09
CA ASN A 67 -7.49 -1.87 -10.85
C ASN A 67 -8.98 -1.87 -10.49
N MET A 68 -9.42 -0.89 -9.71
CA MET A 68 -10.80 -0.77 -9.25
C MET A 68 -11.23 0.70 -9.31
N MET A 69 -11.30 1.22 -10.53
CA MET A 69 -11.72 2.57 -10.84
C MET A 69 -12.75 2.56 -11.98
N GLU A 70 -13.82 3.31 -11.81
CA GLU A 70 -14.86 3.49 -12.83
C GLU A 70 -14.40 4.46 -13.93
N ALA A 71 -15.17 4.52 -15.02
CA ALA A 71 -14.86 5.38 -16.17
C ALA A 71 -14.87 6.88 -15.85
N ASP A 72 -15.54 7.28 -14.77
CA ASP A 72 -15.57 8.66 -14.26
C ASP A 72 -14.47 8.95 -13.22
N TYR A 73 -13.51 8.04 -13.07
CA TYR A 73 -12.42 8.06 -12.11
C TYR A 73 -12.83 7.83 -10.65
N THR A 74 -14.06 7.40 -10.39
CA THR A 74 -14.47 6.97 -9.05
C THR A 74 -13.75 5.68 -8.67
N ILE A 75 -12.96 5.71 -7.60
CA ILE A 75 -12.34 4.51 -7.03
C ILE A 75 -13.40 3.74 -6.23
N TYR A 76 -13.45 2.42 -6.41
CA TYR A 76 -14.37 1.56 -5.68
C TYR A 76 -14.14 1.68 -4.16
N PRO A 77 -15.18 1.95 -3.35
CA PRO A 77 -15.03 2.21 -1.91
C PRO A 77 -14.33 1.10 -1.13
N GLU A 78 -14.52 -0.15 -1.50
CA GLU A 78 -13.86 -1.31 -0.88
C GLU A 78 -12.35 -1.31 -1.12
N TYR A 79 -11.90 -0.89 -2.31
CA TYR A 79 -10.49 -0.83 -2.66
C TYR A 79 -9.80 0.29 -1.88
N LEU A 80 -10.42 1.47 -1.85
CA LEU A 80 -9.94 2.60 -1.06
C LEU A 80 -9.90 2.26 0.44
N SER A 81 -10.93 1.58 0.96
CA SER A 81 -10.99 1.17 2.36
C SER A 81 -9.88 0.20 2.73
N ARG A 82 -9.56 -0.75 1.85
CA ARG A 82 -8.48 -1.72 2.08
C ARG A 82 -7.10 -1.08 2.04
N VAL A 83 -6.83 -0.19 1.08
CA VAL A 83 -5.56 0.59 1.07
C VAL A 83 -5.45 1.43 2.33
N HIS A 84 -6.54 2.11 2.73
CA HIS A 84 -6.59 2.91 3.95
C HIS A 84 -6.35 2.09 5.22
N GLU A 85 -6.88 0.86 5.30
CA GLU A 85 -6.64 -0.06 6.42
C GLU A 85 -5.15 -0.36 6.60
N VAL A 86 -4.44 -0.74 5.51
CA VAL A 86 -3.00 -1.02 5.57
C VAL A 86 -2.19 0.23 5.89
N VAL A 87 -2.56 1.38 5.33
CA VAL A 87 -1.94 2.67 5.66
C VAL A 87 -2.13 3.01 7.14
N ARG A 88 -3.32 2.77 7.70
CA ARG A 88 -3.58 2.99 9.13
C ARG A 88 -2.72 2.09 10.00
N TRP A 89 -2.58 0.81 9.69
CA TRP A 89 -1.68 -0.08 10.43
C TRP A 89 -0.23 0.43 10.43
N ALA A 90 0.24 0.97 9.31
CA ALA A 90 1.60 1.52 9.22
C ALA A 90 1.76 2.78 10.08
N LEU A 91 0.80 3.70 10.02
CA LEU A 91 0.78 4.91 10.85
C LEU A 91 0.68 4.57 12.34
N ASP A 92 -0.19 3.63 12.71
CA ASP A 92 -0.39 3.17 14.09
C ASP A 92 0.87 2.45 14.64
N ALA A 93 1.63 1.78 13.78
CA ALA A 93 2.93 1.19 14.12
C ALA A 93 4.07 2.24 14.22
N GLY A 94 3.79 3.52 13.91
CA GLY A 94 4.78 4.59 13.93
C GLY A 94 5.76 4.53 12.76
N LEU A 95 5.29 4.08 11.60
CA LEU A 95 5.99 4.20 10.31
C LEU A 95 5.51 5.46 9.58
N TYR A 96 6.42 6.13 8.88
CA TYR A 96 6.03 7.02 7.80
C TYR A 96 5.43 6.22 6.65
N VAL A 97 4.53 6.83 5.89
CA VAL A 97 3.92 6.21 4.71
C VAL A 97 4.17 7.06 3.47
N ILE A 98 4.68 6.43 2.41
CA ILE A 98 4.69 7.00 1.06
C ILE A 98 3.65 6.25 0.24
N LEU A 99 2.54 6.91 -0.06
CA LEU A 99 1.51 6.41 -0.95
C LEU A 99 1.68 7.04 -2.33
N ASN A 100 1.58 6.25 -3.40
CA ASN A 100 1.68 6.79 -4.76
C ASN A 100 0.65 6.18 -5.71
N ILE A 101 0.69 6.70 -6.94
CA ILE A 101 0.12 6.13 -8.15
C ILE A 101 1.27 5.37 -8.81
N HIS A 102 1.13 4.06 -9.02
CA HIS A 102 2.25 3.21 -9.45
C HIS A 102 2.05 2.61 -10.83
N TRP A 103 1.07 1.71 -10.98
CA TRP A 103 0.80 1.03 -12.25
C TRP A 103 -0.62 1.34 -12.69
N ASP A 104 -0.78 2.48 -13.38
CA ASP A 104 -2.08 2.95 -13.87
C ASP A 104 -2.06 3.00 -15.41
N GLY A 105 -1.60 1.90 -16.03
CA GLY A 105 -1.47 1.76 -17.48
C GLY A 105 -0.03 1.67 -18.02
N GLY A 106 0.97 1.72 -17.14
CA GLY A 106 2.41 1.63 -17.47
C GLY A 106 3.20 2.87 -17.10
#